data_AF-A0A962XQ44-F1
#
_entry.id   AF-A0A962XQ44-F1
#
_cell.length_a   1.000
_cell.length_b   1.000
_cell.length_c   1.000
_cell.angle_alpha   90.00
_cell.angle_beta   90.00
_cell.angle_gamma   90.00
#
_symmetry.space_group_name_H-M   'P 1'
#
loop_
_entity.id
_entity.type
_entity.pdbx_description
1 polymer ?
#
loop_
_entity_poly.entity_id
_entity_poly.type
_entity_poly.pdbx_seq_one_letter_code
_entity_poly.pdbx_strand_id
1 'polypeptide(L)' 'EKPYRVHVRGPSSMHAVQVLEHLVTGARLEDVAQIMFSLDACPPEVDR' A
#
# COMPACT_ATOMS: atom_id res chain seq x y z
N GLU A 1 -25.84 -3.67 21.53
CA GLU A 1 -24.60 -2.87 21.74
C GLU A 1 -23.94 -2.58 20.40
N LYS A 2 -23.35 -1.39 20.22
CA LYS A 2 -22.53 -1.06 19.06
C LYS A 2 -21.10 -0.81 19.51
N PRO A 3 -20.09 -1.18 18.70
CA PRO A 3 -18.70 -0.95 19.05
C PRO A 3 -18.40 0.55 19.13
N TYR A 4 -17.63 0.95 20.15
CA TYR A 4 -17.20 2.35 20.36
C TYR A 4 -16.30 2.86 19.23
N ARG A 5 -15.41 1.99 18.71
CA ARG A 5 -14.57 2.25 17.53
C ARG A 5 -14.15 0.93 16.91
N VAL A 6 -14.11 0.88 15.58
CA VAL A 6 -13.50 -0.23 14.82
C VAL A 6 -12.41 0.35 13.95
N HIS A 7 -11.23 -0.23 14.02
CA HIS A 7 -10.09 0.13 13.19
C HIS A 7 -9.71 -1.10 12.36
N VAL A 8 -9.69 -0.94 11.04
CA VAL A 8 -9.35 -2.00 10.09
C VAL A 8 -8.09 -1.57 9.36
N ARG A 9 -6.99 -2.27 9.63
CA ARG A 9 -5.73 -2.03 8.93
C ARG A 9 -5.76 -2.73 7.58
N GLY A 10 -5.72 -1.96 6.50
CA GLY A 10 -5.63 -2.48 5.15
C GLY A 10 -4.29 -3.19 4.90
N PRO A 11 -4.25 -4.27 4.11
CA PRO A 11 -2.99 -4.91 3.71
C PRO A 11 -2.11 -3.95 2.89
N SER A 12 -2.72 -3.05 2.11
CA SER A 12 -2.01 -2.04 1.32
C SER A 12 -1.30 -0.98 2.18
N SER A 13 -1.71 -0.72 3.43
CA SER A 13 -1.12 0.34 4.26
C SER A 13 0.38 0.15 4.52
N MET A 14 0.86 -1.10 4.53
CA MET A 14 2.29 -1.42 4.68
C MET A 14 2.98 -1.64 3.34
N HIS A 15 2.34 -2.41 2.45
CA HIS A 15 2.93 -2.80 1.17
C HIS A 15 3.07 -1.61 0.21
N ALA A 16 2.06 -0.74 0.12
CA ALA A 16 2.04 0.36 -0.84
C ALA A 16 2.79 1.61 -0.34
N VAL A 17 3.01 1.76 0.97
CA VAL A 17 3.64 2.96 1.54
C VAL A 17 5.09 2.71 1.93
N GLN A 18 5.34 1.74 2.82
CA GLN A 18 6.70 1.52 3.37
C GLN A 18 7.55 0.62 2.49
N VAL A 19 6.96 -0.46 1.95
CA VAL A 19 7.70 -1.44 1.13
C VAL A 19 7.96 -0.89 -0.27
N LEU A 20 6.99 -0.17 -0.85
CA LEU A 20 7.16 0.46 -2.17
C LEU A 20 8.37 1.39 -2.19
N GLU A 21 8.57 2.22 -1.15
CA GLU A 21 9.73 3.13 -1.05
C GLU A 21 11.07 2.41 -1.19
N HIS A 22 11.22 1.26 -0.54
CA HIS A 22 12.45 0.45 -0.59
C HIS A 22 12.61 -0.31 -1.90
N LEU A 23 11.50 -0.68 -2.57
CA LEU A 23 11.52 -1.41 -3.83
C LEU A 23 11.80 -0.51 -5.04
N VAL A 24 11.38 0.75 -5.00
CA VAL A 24 11.60 1.70 -6.11
C VAL A 24 13.00 2.31 -6.08
N THR A 25 13.72 2.26 -4.95
CA THR A 25 15.11 2.72 -4.88
C THR A 25 16.02 1.88 -5.79
N GLY A 26 16.50 2.50 -6.89
CA GLY A 26 17.36 1.86 -7.89
C GLY A 26 16.61 1.20 -9.05
N ALA A 27 15.27 1.19 -9.02
CA ALA A 27 14.45 0.76 -10.15
C ALA A 27 14.38 1.84 -11.25
N ARG A 28 14.05 1.45 -12.48
CA ARG A 28 13.80 2.40 -13.58
C ARG A 28 12.41 3.02 -13.42
N LEU A 29 12.25 4.25 -13.89
CA LEU A 29 10.97 4.97 -13.80
C LEU A 29 9.80 4.21 -14.48
N GLU A 30 10.08 3.54 -15.59
CA GLU A 30 9.10 2.70 -16.31
C GLU A 30 8.63 1.48 -15.52
N ASP A 31 9.44 0.98 -14.57
CA ASP A 31 9.14 -0.21 -13.78
C ASP A 31 8.27 0.10 -12.55
N VAL A 32 8.21 1.37 -12.12
CA VAL A 32 7.50 1.78 -10.89
C VAL A 32 6.02 1.41 -10.94
N ALA A 33 5.37 1.62 -12.09
CA ALA A 33 3.96 1.26 -12.26
C ALA A 33 3.73 -0.25 -12.12
N GLN A 34 4.65 -1.06 -12.65
CA GLN A 34 4.54 -2.52 -12.61
C GLN A 34 4.84 -3.08 -11.22
N ILE A 35 5.81 -2.50 -10.50
CA ILE A 35 6.09 -2.82 -9.10
C ILE A 35 4.85 -2.53 -8.24
N MET A 36 4.24 -1.35 -8.41
CA MET A 36 3.04 -0.97 -7.65
C MET A 36 1.84 -1.90 -7.95
N PHE A 37 1.69 -2.32 -9.21
CA PHE A 37 0.64 -3.26 -9.61
C PHE A 37 0.87 -4.66 -9.03
N SER A 38 2.13 -5.13 -8.98
CA SER A 38 2.48 -6.43 -8.39
C SER A 38 2.21 -6.53 -6.88
N LEU A 39 2.18 -5.38 -6.18
CA LEU A 39 1.89 -5.28 -4.76
C LEU A 39 0.37 -5.20 -4.47
N ASP A 40 -0.47 -5.22 -5.51
CA ASP A 40 -1.92 -5.05 -5.44
C ASP A 40 -2.31 -3.82 -4.60
N ALA A 41 -1.60 -2.71 -4.82
CA ALA A 41 -1.78 -1.49 -4.05
C ALA A 41 -3.17 -0.88 -4.28
N CYS A 42 -4.01 -0.92 -3.25
CA CYS A 42 -5.36 -0.39 -3.29
C CYS A 42 -5.45 0.93 -2.49
N PRO A 43 -5.60 2.10 -3.16
CA PRO A 43 -5.65 3.40 -2.48
C PRO A 43 -6.64 3.52 -1.30
N PRO A 44 -7.89 3.03 -1.38
CA PRO A 44 -8.85 3.16 -0.26
C PRO A 44 -8.51 2.32 0.97
N GLU A 45 -7.57 1.37 0.87
CA GLU A 45 -7.08 0.62 2.02
C GLU A 45 -5.98 1.35 2.78
N VAL A 46 -5.25 2.23 2.11
CA VAL A 46 -4.16 3.03 2.71
C VAL A 46 -4.73 4.20 3.53
N ASP A 47 -5.85 4.77 3.09
CA ASP A 47 -6.51 5.94 3.69
C ASP A 47 -7.44 5.60 4.88
N ARG A 48 -7.54 4.33 5.26
CA ARG A 48 -8.48 3.80 6.25
C ARG A 48 -7.93 3.82 7.69
#